data_AF-R9M6G9-F1
#
_entry.id   AF-R9M6G9-F1
#
_cell.length_a   1.000
_cell.length_b   1.000
_cell.length_c   1.000
_cell.angle_alpha   90.00
_cell.angle_beta   90.00
_cell.angle_gamma   90.00
#
_symmetry.space_group_name_H-M   'P 1'
#
loop_
_entity.id
_entity.type
_entity.pdbx_description
1 polymer ?
#
loop_
_entity_poly.entity_id
_entity_poly.type
_entity_poly.pdbx_seq_one_letter_code
_entity_poly.pdbx_strand_id
1 'polypeptide(L)' 'MGILQKNLSEFLRGSQIKLEITGFDMDGFEKAMHRDLSSRLTAIQGIVYEDGDVLSDSQKIEAVKQYLEQNL' A
#
# COMPACT_ATOMS: atom_id res chain seq x y z
N MET A 1 15.36 34.60 -23.42
CA MET A 1 14.12 34.07 -22.79
C MET A 1 12.96 34.94 -23.23
N GLY A 2 11.96 34.37 -23.89
CA GLY A 2 10.85 35.11 -24.50
C GLY A 2 9.87 35.64 -23.46
N ILE A 3 9.26 36.80 -23.75
CA ILE A 3 8.28 37.49 -22.90
C ILE A 3 7.14 36.55 -22.46
N LEU A 4 6.71 35.64 -23.35
CA LEU A 4 5.68 34.64 -23.07
C LEU A 4 6.05 33.72 -21.90
N GLN A 5 7.31 33.29 -21.84
CA GLN A 5 7.80 32.36 -20.83
C GLN A 5 7.89 33.02 -19.44
N LYS A 6 8.22 34.32 -19.42
CA LYS A 6 8.23 35.14 -18.20
C LYS A 6 6.82 35.32 -17.64
N ASN A 7 5.88 35.73 -18.50
CA ASN A 7 4.50 35.98 -18.08
C ASN A 7 3.78 34.71 -17.62
N LEU A 8 4.03 33.58 -18.29
CA LEU A 8 3.47 32.29 -17.87
C LEU A 8 4.00 31.87 -16.50
N SER A 9 5.30 32.04 -16.25
CA SER A 9 5.92 31.69 -14.97
C SER A 9 5.37 32.53 -13.82
N GLU A 10 5.23 33.84 -14.02
CA GLU A 10 4.64 34.75 -13.03
C GLU A 10 3.17 34.41 -12.75
N PHE A 11 2.40 34.09 -13.79
CA PHE A 11 1.00 33.64 -13.65
C PHE A 11 0.89 32.35 -12.86
N LEU A 12 1.68 31.32 -13.19
CA LEU A 12 1.67 30.04 -12.46
C LEU A 12 2.09 30.21 -11.00
N ARG A 13 3.03 31.11 -10.72
CA ARG A 13 3.55 31.38 -9.36
C ARG A 13 2.56 32.17 -8.49
N GLY A 14 1.76 33.04 -9.10
CA GLY A 14 0.68 33.78 -8.43
C GLY A 14 -0.64 33.03 -8.33
N SER A 15 -0.79 31.94 -9.07
CA SER A 15 -1.98 31.10 -9.05
C SER A 15 -1.87 30.02 -7.96
N GLN A 16 -2.88 29.89 -7.10
CA GLN A 16 -3.07 28.64 -6.34
C GLN A 16 -3.54 27.57 -7.33
N ILE A 17 -2.60 26.98 -8.07
CA ILE A 17 -2.91 25.87 -8.97
C ILE A 17 -3.23 24.67 -8.08
N LYS A 18 -4.51 24.39 -7.93
CA LYS A 18 -4.99 23.16 -7.33
C LYS A 18 -4.69 22.03 -8.31
N LEU A 19 -3.63 21.27 -8.04
CA LEU A 19 -3.35 20.02 -8.72
C LEU A 19 -4.39 18.99 -8.24
N GLU A 20 -5.42 18.75 -9.05
CA GLU A 20 -6.31 17.62 -8.85
C GLU A 20 -5.72 16.40 -9.59
N ILE A 21 -5.37 15.35 -8.83
CA ILE A 21 -4.96 14.07 -9.41
C ILE A 21 -6.18 13.46 -10.09
N THR A 22 -6.33 13.75 -11.37
CA THR A 22 -7.39 13.21 -12.23
C THR A 22 -6.79 12.08 -13.06
N GLY A 23 -6.95 10.84 -12.58
CA GLY A 23 -6.40 9.65 -13.27
C GLY A 23 -5.86 8.55 -12.37
N PHE A 24 -5.99 8.66 -11.05
CA PHE A 24 -5.70 7.53 -10.16
C PHE A 24 -6.89 6.57 -10.18
N ASP A 25 -6.68 5.35 -10.68
CA ASP A 25 -7.66 4.27 -10.63
C ASP A 25 -7.78 3.76 -9.18
N MET A 26 -8.60 4.47 -8.40
CA MET A 26 -8.85 4.13 -7.01
C MET A 26 -9.48 2.74 -6.89
N ASP A 27 -10.37 2.37 -7.82
CA ASP A 27 -11.05 1.08 -7.82
C ASP A 27 -10.07 -0.07 -8.10
N GLY A 28 -9.16 0.11 -9.06
CA GLY A 28 -8.09 -0.83 -9.35
C GLY A 28 -7.11 -0.98 -8.20
N PHE A 29 -6.73 0.14 -7.57
CA PHE A 29 -5.89 0.16 -6.38
C PHE A 29 -6.55 -0.57 -5.21
N GLU A 30 -7.82 -0.28 -4.93
CA GLU A 30 -8.59 -0.92 -3.85
C GLU A 30 -8.66 -2.44 -4.06
N LYS A 31 -8.96 -2.89 -5.28
CA LYS A 31 -9.00 -4.33 -5.61
C LYS A 31 -7.63 -5.00 -5.44
N ALA A 32 -6.56 -4.34 -5.88
CA ALA A 32 -5.21 -4.86 -5.73
C ALA A 32 -4.82 -4.98 -4.25
N MET A 33 -5.08 -3.93 -3.47
CA MET A 33 -4.84 -3.92 -2.02
C MET A 33 -5.68 -4.97 -1.30
N HIS A 34 -6.96 -5.10 -1.65
CA HIS A 34 -7.84 -6.09 -1.04
C HIS A 34 -7.32 -7.51 -1.30
N ARG A 35 -6.96 -7.83 -2.54
CA ARG A 35 -6.41 -9.14 -2.90
C ARG A 35 -5.12 -9.46 -2.14
N ASP A 36 -4.19 -8.50 -2.09
CA ASP A 36 -2.91 -8.66 -1.39
C ASP A 36 -3.14 -8.88 0.13
N LEU A 37 -3.94 -8.02 0.76
CA LEU A 37 -4.25 -8.11 2.19
C LEU A 37 -4.99 -9.40 2.52
N SER A 38 -5.98 -9.81 1.71
CA SER A 38 -6.67 -11.10 1.89
C SER A 38 -5.73 -12.29 1.75
N SER A 39 -4.79 -12.25 0.80
CA SER A 39 -3.77 -13.30 0.65
C SER A 39 -2.88 -13.39 1.90
N ARG A 40 -2.46 -12.25 2.45
CA ARG A 40 -1.64 -12.21 3.66
C ARG A 40 -2.38 -12.74 4.88
N LEU A 41 -3.63 -12.34 5.04
CA LEU A 41 -4.48 -12.86 6.11
C LEU A 41 -4.70 -14.37 6.00
N THR A 42 -4.84 -14.90 4.77
CA THR A 42 -4.97 -16.34 4.53
C THR A 42 -3.70 -17.09 4.94
N ALA A 43 -2.51 -16.54 4.67
CA ALA A 43 -1.25 -17.12 5.09
C ALA A 43 -1.09 -17.14 6.62
N ILE A 44 -1.41 -16.01 7.29
CA ILE A 44 -1.43 -15.93 8.76
C ILE A 44 -2.44 -16.91 9.34
N GLN A 45 -3.62 -17.02 8.72
CA GLN A 45 -4.64 -17.98 9.11
C GLN A 45 -4.09 -19.41 9.08
N GLY A 46 -3.39 -19.81 8.02
CA GLY A 46 -2.73 -21.12 7.94
C GLY A 46 -1.80 -21.39 9.13
N ILE A 47 -0.98 -20.41 9.52
CA ILE A 47 -0.07 -20.53 10.67
C ILE A 47 -0.84 -20.71 11.99
N VAL A 48 -1.89 -19.91 12.20
CA VAL A 48 -2.66 -19.91 13.46
C VAL A 48 -3.43 -21.22 13.65
N TYR A 49 -4.03 -21.74 12.58
CA TYR A 49 -4.86 -22.94 12.62
C TYR A 49 -4.09 -24.25 12.43
N GLU A 50 -2.77 -24.21 12.25
CA GLU A 50 -1.92 -25.41 12.24
C GLU A 50 -2.10 -26.21 13.53
N ASP A 51 -2.02 -27.54 13.46
CA ASP A 51 -2.26 -28.40 14.64
C ASP A 51 -1.29 -28.07 15.78
N GLY A 52 -1.78 -28.10 17.03
CA GLY A 52 -0.98 -27.90 18.24
C GLY A 52 0.08 -28.98 18.44
N ASP A 53 -0.11 -30.16 17.83
CA ASP A 53 0.87 -31.23 17.79
C ASP A 53 2.01 -30.96 16.77
N VAL A 54 1.81 -30.02 15.85
CA VAL A 54 2.79 -29.62 14.81
C VAL A 54 3.50 -28.32 15.21
N LEU A 55 2.76 -27.33 15.70
CA LEU A 55 3.29 -26.06 16.18
C LEU A 55 2.63 -25.68 17.51
N SER A 56 3.46 -25.47 18.53
CA SER A 56 2.99 -24.86 19.78
C SER A 56 2.62 -23.39 19.58
N ASP A 57 1.79 -22.85 20.46
CA ASP A 57 1.33 -21.45 20.37
C ASP A 57 2.47 -20.43 20.31
N SER A 58 3.58 -20.68 21.03
CA SER A 58 4.75 -19.80 20.99
C SER A 58 5.45 -19.83 19.62
N GLN A 59 5.51 -20.99 18.97
CA GLN A 59 6.08 -21.14 17.63
C GLN A 59 5.17 -20.53 16.57
N LYS A 60 3.83 -20.62 16.72
CA LYS A 60 2.88 -19.93 15.85
C LYS A 60 3.04 -18.41 15.93
N ILE A 61 3.18 -17.86 17.13
CA ILE A 61 3.42 -16.42 17.33
C ILE A 61 4.71 -15.99 16.63
N GLU A 62 5.79 -16.75 16.77
CA GLU A 62 7.07 -16.43 16.14
C GLU A 62 7.01 -16.53 14.62
N ALA A 63 6.34 -17.55 14.08
CA ALA A 63 6.11 -17.70 12.65
C ALA A 63 5.28 -16.55 12.05
N VAL A 64 4.25 -16.07 12.76
CA VAL A 64 3.48 -14.88 12.35
C VAL A 64 4.35 -13.62 12.34
N LYS A 65 5.21 -13.42 13.34
CA LYS A 65 6.15 -12.28 13.36
C LYS A 65 7.11 -12.31 12.19
N GLN A 66 7.76 -13.45 11.95
CA GLN A 66 8.67 -13.64 10.83
C GLN A 66 7.96 -13.42 9.48
N TYR A 67 6.73 -13.90 9.35
CA TYR A 67 5.91 -13.66 8.16
C TYR A 67 5.68 -12.17 7.92
N LEU A 68 5.32 -11.41 8.96
CA LEU A 68 5.10 -9.96 8.85
C LEU A 68 6.39 -9.21 8.52
N GLU A 69 7.52 -9.54 9.14
CA GLU A 69 8.81 -8.89 8.89
C GLU A 69 9.32 -9.10 7.45
N GLN A 70 8.97 -10.21 6.81
CA GLN A 70 9.40 -10.51 5.43
C GLN A 70 8.45 -9.94 4.36
N ASN A 71 7.24 -9.52 4.74
CA ASN A 71 6.19 -9.08 3.83
C ASN A 71 5.71 -7.64 4.10
N LEU A 72 6.42 -6.90 4.96
CA LEU A 72 6.31 -5.45 5.19
C LEU A 72 7.44 -4.71 4.46
#